data_AF-A0A0N9IHQ1-F1
#
_entry.id   AF-A0A0N9IHQ1-F1
#
_cell.length_a   1.000
_cell.length_b   1.000
_cell.length_c   1.000
_cell.angle_alpha   90.00
_cell.angle_beta   90.00
_cell.angle_gamma   90.00
#
_symmetry.space_group_name_H-M   'P 1'
#
loop_
_entity.id
_entity.type
_entity.pdbx_description
1 polymer ?
#
loop_
_entity_poly.entity_id
_entity_poly.type
_entity_poly.pdbx_seq_one_letter_code
_entity_poly.pdbx_strand_id
1 'polypeptide(L)'
;MMTTAFMVATLVAPGAAAVAAQEEVKVHTGVIDGAPYRVEIPGQWNGKVLIYSHGIYPKGYVPQEIELANRPETKPVLLGKGYALAASLYSKPYGLSVRESVRDQGALLDWFTRNVGTPRQVLAWGASGGGLNSVLLGERDSRVDGVLAMCGPVAGGTALVNQLLDLGFVVRTLLAPELEVVRIADPARNVTRAHEVITAALATPSGRARLALANSLAGVPGWTRALQPRSATVTEQIEQQTRFVERVYDELIWGNLRADVENTAGGNPSGNTGVDYRQLLSHVTERGLVEQAYRNAGLNLAADLDELADAPRITPDRSAVERLTRLGTPTGRAKAPVVTLHPVGDGVAPEHERTYGARVDPSQIRQLYVHRGGHCQHTAAEELTALSVLEYKVHTGHWPDVTPRALNTMANRYGPDYNRLFDWLHNESGVMQPAFTRFRPYPLPR
;
A
#
# COMPACT_ATOMS: atom_id res chain seq x y z
N MET A 1 17.43 32.83 -81.52
CA MET A 1 17.92 32.87 -80.12
C MET A 1 17.37 31.63 -79.42
N MET A 2 18.15 30.54 -79.39
CA MET A 2 18.86 30.05 -78.17
C MET A 2 17.88 29.70 -77.03
N THR A 3 17.58 28.39 -76.88
CA THR A 3 17.97 27.51 -75.74
C THR A 3 17.37 27.94 -74.40
N THR A 4 16.66 27.11 -73.64
CA THR A 4 17.22 25.94 -72.93
C THR A 4 16.09 25.11 -72.31
N ALA A 5 16.17 23.78 -72.46
CA ALA A 5 15.35 22.81 -71.75
C ALA A 5 16.00 22.49 -70.38
N PHE A 6 15.20 22.35 -69.33
CA PHE A 6 15.62 21.68 -68.10
C PHE A 6 14.73 20.47 -67.85
N MET A 7 15.31 19.28 -68.03
CA MET A 7 14.85 18.02 -67.45
C MET A 7 14.92 18.14 -65.93
N VAL A 8 13.81 17.87 -65.24
CA VAL A 8 13.83 17.55 -63.80
C VAL A 8 13.63 16.05 -63.68
N ALA A 9 14.71 15.35 -63.40
CA ALA A 9 14.70 13.95 -62.99
C ALA A 9 14.10 13.88 -61.57
N THR A 10 12.96 13.20 -61.43
CA THR A 10 12.39 12.85 -60.13
C THR A 10 13.18 11.69 -59.55
N LEU A 11 13.98 11.97 -58.50
CA LEU A 11 14.58 10.92 -57.67
C LEU A 11 13.47 10.14 -56.96
N VAL A 12 13.34 8.86 -57.29
CA VAL A 12 12.65 7.88 -56.45
C VAL A 12 13.57 7.57 -55.28
N ALA A 13 13.24 8.04 -54.08
CA ALA A 13 13.90 7.61 -52.86
C ALA A 13 13.25 6.31 -52.36
N PRO A 14 13.98 5.18 -52.29
CA PRO A 14 13.49 3.98 -51.63
C PRO A 14 13.78 4.09 -50.12
N GLY A 15 12.75 4.04 -49.29
CA GLY A 15 12.93 3.95 -47.84
C GLY A 15 11.88 4.67 -47.01
N ALA A 16 10.60 4.47 -47.30
CA ALA A 16 9.60 4.62 -46.24
C ALA A 16 9.77 3.41 -45.32
N ALA A 17 10.53 3.58 -44.23
CA ALA A 17 10.45 2.66 -43.10
C ALA A 17 8.96 2.53 -42.74
N ALA A 18 8.44 1.31 -42.80
CA ALA A 18 7.11 1.02 -42.31
C ALA A 18 7.04 1.54 -40.88
N VAL A 19 6.26 2.60 -40.67
CA VAL A 19 5.81 2.98 -39.33
C VAL A 19 5.03 1.77 -38.87
N ALA A 20 5.64 0.95 -38.00
CA ALA A 20 4.93 -0.13 -37.35
C ALA A 20 3.72 0.53 -36.67
N ALA A 21 2.53 0.24 -37.19
CA ALA A 21 1.30 0.69 -36.56
C ALA A 21 1.38 0.20 -35.11
N GLN A 22 1.38 1.12 -34.14
CA GLN A 22 1.14 0.74 -32.76
C GLN A 22 -0.19 0.00 -32.77
N GLU A 23 -0.15 -1.31 -32.49
CA GLU A 23 -1.38 -2.10 -32.41
C GLU A 23 -2.32 -1.43 -31.41
N GLU A 24 -3.54 -1.15 -31.87
CA GLU A 24 -4.53 -0.39 -31.12
C GLU A 24 -4.87 -1.12 -29.81
N VAL A 25 -4.71 -0.43 -28.68
CA VAL A 25 -5.13 -0.95 -27.37
C VAL A 25 -6.64 -0.81 -27.26
N LYS A 26 -7.35 -1.93 -27.14
CA LYS A 26 -8.80 -1.93 -26.97
C LYS A 26 -9.15 -1.62 -25.52
N VAL A 27 -9.94 -0.56 -25.32
CA VAL A 27 -10.39 -0.12 -23.99
C VAL A 27 -11.87 -0.48 -23.80
N HIS A 28 -12.17 -1.15 -22.69
CA HIS A 28 -13.53 -1.43 -22.25
C HIS A 28 -13.78 -0.77 -20.89
N THR A 29 -14.88 -0.02 -20.79
CA THR A 29 -15.36 0.55 -19.54
C THR A 29 -16.85 0.26 -19.38
N GLY A 30 -17.33 0.27 -18.14
CA GLY A 30 -18.73 0.01 -17.85
C GLY A 30 -18.95 -0.16 -16.35
N VAL A 31 -20.09 -0.76 -16.00
CA VAL A 31 -20.47 -1.06 -14.61
C VAL A 31 -20.94 -2.51 -14.52
N ILE A 32 -20.43 -3.26 -13.55
CA ILE A 32 -20.84 -4.63 -13.22
C ILE A 32 -21.37 -4.61 -11.78
N ASP A 33 -22.65 -4.95 -11.58
CA ASP A 33 -23.27 -5.00 -10.24
C ASP A 33 -23.08 -3.74 -9.38
N GLY A 34 -23.04 -2.57 -10.01
CA GLY A 34 -22.81 -1.28 -9.34
C GLY A 34 -21.34 -0.90 -9.18
N ALA A 35 -20.40 -1.74 -9.59
CA ALA A 35 -18.96 -1.46 -9.59
C ALA A 35 -18.49 -1.01 -10.98
N PRO A 36 -18.02 0.24 -11.14
CA PRO A 36 -17.35 0.68 -12.36
C PRO A 36 -16.11 -0.18 -12.65
N TYR A 37 -15.81 -0.44 -13.92
CA TYR A 37 -14.62 -1.18 -14.31
C TYR A 37 -13.92 -0.56 -15.52
N ARG A 38 -12.64 -0.91 -15.66
CA ARG A 38 -11.83 -0.65 -16.83
C ARG A 38 -11.01 -1.88 -17.20
N VAL A 39 -10.93 -2.18 -18.48
CA VAL A 39 -10.05 -3.20 -19.05
C VAL A 39 -9.35 -2.62 -20.28
N GLU A 40 -8.02 -2.81 -20.36
CA GLU A 40 -7.20 -2.47 -21.53
C GLU A 40 -6.54 -3.73 -22.08
N ILE A 41 -6.68 -3.95 -23.39
CA ILE A 41 -6.25 -5.18 -24.06
C ILE A 41 -5.34 -4.79 -25.24
N PRO A 42 -4.06 -5.20 -25.25
CA PRO A 42 -3.20 -4.98 -26.41
C PRO A 42 -3.61 -5.91 -27.56
N GLY A 43 -3.39 -5.49 -28.82
CA GLY A 43 -3.70 -6.33 -29.99
C GLY A 43 -3.04 -7.72 -29.91
N GLN A 44 -1.76 -7.76 -29.53
CA GLN A 44 -0.98 -8.98 -29.27
C GLN A 44 -1.18 -9.59 -27.87
N TRP A 45 -2.42 -9.68 -27.37
CA TRP A 45 -2.69 -10.25 -26.05
C TRP A 45 -2.12 -11.68 -25.90
N ASN A 46 -1.25 -11.86 -24.91
CA ASN A 46 -0.50 -13.11 -24.69
C ASN A 46 -1.26 -14.14 -23.82
N GLY A 47 -2.54 -13.88 -23.52
CA GLY A 47 -3.37 -14.71 -22.64
C GLY A 47 -3.24 -14.38 -21.14
N LYS A 48 -2.43 -13.40 -20.74
CA LYS A 48 -2.24 -13.02 -19.33
C LYS A 48 -3.06 -11.79 -18.97
N VAL A 49 -3.65 -11.80 -17.77
CA VAL A 49 -4.41 -10.67 -17.22
C VAL A 49 -3.79 -10.26 -15.89
N LEU A 50 -3.55 -8.96 -15.73
CA LEU A 50 -3.21 -8.34 -14.46
C LEU A 50 -4.45 -7.65 -13.89
N ILE A 51 -4.93 -8.13 -12.73
CA ILE A 51 -6.07 -7.54 -12.03
C ILE A 51 -5.61 -6.64 -10.89
N TYR A 52 -5.70 -5.33 -11.10
CA TYR A 52 -5.19 -4.32 -10.17
C TYR A 52 -6.24 -3.94 -9.12
N SER A 53 -5.84 -3.96 -7.85
CA SER A 53 -6.62 -3.50 -6.71
C SER A 53 -6.07 -2.16 -6.21
N HIS A 54 -6.92 -1.15 -6.13
CA HIS A 54 -6.54 0.17 -5.63
C HIS A 54 -6.41 0.20 -4.10
N GLY A 55 -5.77 1.25 -3.58
CA GLY A 55 -5.61 1.51 -2.15
C GLY A 55 -6.92 1.93 -1.45
N ILE A 56 -6.81 2.40 -0.20
CA ILE A 56 -7.96 2.91 0.54
C ILE A 56 -8.23 4.35 0.11
N TYR A 57 -9.38 4.60 -0.52
CA TYR A 57 -9.80 5.97 -0.82
C TYR A 57 -10.60 6.57 0.35
N PRO A 58 -10.48 7.90 0.58
CA PRO A 58 -11.32 8.60 1.53
C PRO A 58 -12.77 8.67 1.01
N LYS A 59 -13.72 8.83 1.93
CA LYS A 59 -15.12 8.93 1.58
C LYS A 59 -15.37 10.17 0.70
N GLY A 60 -16.06 9.98 -0.43
CA GLY A 60 -16.37 11.05 -1.38
C GLY A 60 -15.29 11.30 -2.44
N TYR A 61 -14.12 10.67 -2.34
CA TYR A 61 -13.13 10.69 -3.41
C TYR A 61 -13.53 9.72 -4.53
N VAL A 62 -13.44 10.20 -5.76
CA VAL A 62 -13.61 9.40 -6.98
C VAL A 62 -12.42 9.74 -7.88
N PRO A 63 -11.59 8.76 -8.27
CA PRO A 63 -10.47 9.02 -9.15
C PRO A 63 -10.99 9.44 -10.53
N GLN A 64 -10.26 10.30 -11.23
CA GLN A 64 -10.61 10.74 -12.59
C GLN A 64 -10.66 9.57 -13.58
N GLU A 65 -9.83 8.55 -13.33
CA GLU A 65 -9.74 7.35 -14.12
C GLU A 65 -9.50 6.14 -13.22
N ILE A 66 -10.04 4.98 -13.60
CA ILE A 66 -9.75 3.74 -12.87
C ILE A 66 -8.30 3.34 -13.15
N GLU A 67 -7.51 3.31 -12.08
CA GLU A 67 -6.11 2.91 -12.10
C GLU A 67 -5.97 1.43 -12.48
N LEU A 68 -4.97 1.13 -13.31
CA LEU A 68 -4.63 -0.23 -13.75
C LEU A 68 -3.25 -0.69 -13.27
N ALA A 69 -2.52 0.20 -12.58
CA ALA A 69 -1.19 0.02 -12.03
C ALA A 69 -0.94 1.11 -10.98
N ASN A 70 0.01 0.88 -10.06
CA ASN A 70 0.41 1.90 -9.07
C ASN A 70 1.22 3.04 -9.71
N ARG A 71 2.04 2.73 -10.72
CA ARG A 71 2.81 3.72 -11.50
C ARG A 71 2.27 3.86 -12.93
N PRO A 72 1.99 5.09 -13.40
CA PRO A 72 1.61 5.35 -14.79
C PRO A 72 2.58 4.75 -15.80
N GLU A 73 3.88 4.78 -15.50
CA GLU A 73 4.96 4.30 -16.36
C GLU A 73 4.94 2.77 -16.52
N THR A 74 4.38 2.04 -15.55
CA THR A 74 4.29 0.57 -15.58
C THR A 74 3.31 0.10 -16.67
N LYS A 75 2.22 0.84 -16.89
CA LYS A 75 1.14 0.48 -17.83
C LYS A 75 1.62 0.21 -19.28
N PRO A 76 2.32 1.16 -19.97
CA PRO A 76 2.75 0.93 -21.34
C PRO A 76 3.73 -0.25 -21.48
N VAL A 77 4.56 -0.52 -20.47
CA VAL A 77 5.47 -1.68 -20.49
C VAL A 77 4.68 -2.98 -20.46
N LEU A 78 3.66 -3.07 -19.62
CA LEU A 78 2.84 -4.28 -19.50
C LEU A 78 2.02 -4.54 -20.75
N LEU A 79 1.38 -3.50 -21.31
CA LEU A 79 0.65 -3.61 -22.58
C LEU A 79 1.59 -4.03 -23.72
N GLY A 80 2.79 -3.45 -23.80
CA GLY A 80 3.81 -3.82 -24.78
C GLY A 80 4.33 -5.25 -24.62
N LYS A 81 4.31 -5.82 -23.41
CA LYS A 81 4.59 -7.24 -23.14
C LYS A 81 3.39 -8.16 -23.44
N GLY A 82 2.26 -7.61 -23.89
CA GLY A 82 1.05 -8.37 -24.25
C GLY A 82 0.11 -8.68 -23.08
N TYR A 83 0.29 -8.06 -21.91
CA TYR A 83 -0.65 -8.22 -20.79
C TYR A 83 -1.93 -7.43 -21.05
N ALA A 84 -3.08 -8.05 -20.80
CA ALA A 84 -4.31 -7.29 -20.56
C ALA A 84 -4.31 -6.78 -19.11
N LEU A 85 -4.80 -5.56 -18.92
CA LEU A 85 -4.87 -4.90 -17.63
C LEU A 85 -6.33 -4.67 -17.26
N ALA A 86 -6.73 -5.02 -16.04
CA ALA A 86 -8.12 -4.93 -15.60
C ALA A 86 -8.20 -4.41 -14.16
N ALA A 87 -9.21 -3.60 -13.88
CA ALA A 87 -9.53 -3.20 -12.51
C ALA A 87 -11.02 -2.84 -12.38
N SER A 88 -11.57 -3.19 -11.22
CA SER A 88 -12.83 -2.64 -10.71
C SER A 88 -12.54 -1.51 -9.74
N LEU A 89 -13.37 -0.46 -9.76
CA LEU A 89 -13.40 0.59 -8.73
C LEU A 89 -14.16 0.15 -7.47
N TYR A 90 -14.71 -1.07 -7.49
CA TYR A 90 -15.60 -1.64 -6.48
C TYR A 90 -16.95 -0.92 -6.38
N SER A 91 -17.96 -1.65 -5.92
CA SER A 91 -19.29 -1.13 -5.60
C SER A 91 -19.26 -0.18 -4.39
N LYS A 92 -18.27 -0.36 -3.50
CA LYS A 92 -17.87 0.61 -2.47
C LYS A 92 -16.40 0.99 -2.70
N PRO A 93 -16.09 2.15 -3.30
CA PRO A 93 -14.71 2.51 -3.67
C PRO A 93 -13.86 3.03 -2.50
N TYR A 94 -14.45 3.34 -1.35
CA TYR A 94 -13.78 3.99 -0.22
C TYR A 94 -13.72 3.11 1.02
N GLY A 95 -12.77 3.41 1.90
CA GLY A 95 -12.62 2.73 3.19
C GLY A 95 -12.21 1.27 3.07
N LEU A 96 -12.63 0.47 4.06
CA LEU A 96 -12.30 -0.95 4.11
C LEU A 96 -13.26 -1.73 3.20
N SER A 97 -12.92 -1.83 1.92
CA SER A 97 -13.74 -2.45 0.86
C SER A 97 -13.36 -3.88 0.52
N VAL A 98 -12.96 -4.67 1.52
CA VAL A 98 -12.38 -6.01 1.28
C VAL A 98 -13.38 -7.01 0.71
N ARG A 99 -14.65 -6.93 1.13
CA ARG A 99 -15.70 -7.81 0.62
C ARG A 99 -16.04 -7.44 -0.82
N GLU A 100 -16.21 -6.14 -1.05
CA GLU A 100 -16.54 -5.55 -2.33
C GLU A 100 -15.41 -5.81 -3.33
N SER A 101 -14.15 -5.63 -2.94
CA SER A 101 -12.99 -5.89 -3.80
C SER A 101 -12.94 -7.33 -4.29
N VAL A 102 -13.10 -8.31 -3.40
CA VAL A 102 -13.05 -9.73 -3.81
C VAL A 102 -14.22 -10.08 -4.73
N ARG A 103 -15.43 -9.64 -4.39
CA ARG A 103 -16.63 -9.89 -5.21
C ARG A 103 -16.50 -9.26 -6.59
N ASP A 104 -16.19 -7.97 -6.63
CA ASP A 104 -16.31 -7.16 -7.84
C ASP A 104 -15.15 -7.40 -8.81
N GLN A 105 -13.95 -7.72 -8.30
CA GLN A 105 -12.84 -8.21 -9.12
C GLN A 105 -13.14 -9.61 -9.68
N GLY A 106 -13.75 -10.51 -8.88
CA GLY A 106 -14.19 -11.82 -9.36
C GLY A 106 -15.25 -11.72 -10.47
N ALA A 107 -16.20 -10.79 -10.34
CA ALA A 107 -17.19 -10.49 -11.37
C ALA A 107 -16.56 -9.85 -12.63
N LEU A 108 -15.51 -9.06 -12.47
CA LEU A 108 -14.73 -8.54 -13.59
C LEU A 108 -13.98 -9.65 -14.33
N LEU A 109 -13.43 -10.66 -13.64
CA LEU A 109 -12.82 -11.83 -14.29
C LEU A 109 -13.85 -12.69 -15.05
N ASP A 110 -15.08 -12.81 -14.51
CA ASP A 110 -16.19 -13.44 -15.22
C ASP A 110 -16.56 -12.66 -16.50
N TRP A 111 -16.66 -11.34 -16.39
CA TRP A 111 -16.90 -10.47 -17.53
C TRP A 111 -15.78 -10.60 -18.57
N PHE A 112 -14.51 -10.61 -18.13
CA PHE A 112 -13.35 -10.74 -19.01
C PHE A 112 -13.42 -12.06 -19.79
N THR A 113 -13.70 -13.15 -19.09
CA THR A 113 -13.82 -14.49 -19.71
C THR A 113 -14.93 -14.54 -20.77
N ARG A 114 -16.07 -13.89 -20.52
CA ARG A 114 -17.22 -13.88 -21.47
C ARG A 114 -17.01 -12.96 -22.67
N ASN A 115 -16.32 -11.83 -22.50
CA ASN A 115 -16.28 -10.76 -23.50
C ASN A 115 -14.94 -10.65 -24.24
N VAL A 116 -13.86 -11.19 -23.67
CA VAL A 116 -12.51 -11.14 -24.24
C VAL A 116 -12.02 -12.55 -24.56
N GLY A 117 -12.08 -13.44 -23.58
CA GLY A 117 -11.62 -14.82 -23.69
C GLY A 117 -11.07 -15.33 -22.36
N THR A 118 -10.95 -16.65 -22.23
CA THR A 118 -10.43 -17.28 -21.01
C THR A 118 -8.94 -16.97 -20.83
N PRO A 119 -8.52 -16.31 -19.74
CA PRO A 119 -7.11 -16.08 -19.47
C PRO A 119 -6.36 -17.40 -19.28
N ARG A 120 -5.14 -17.48 -19.81
CA ARG A 120 -4.18 -18.55 -19.50
C ARG A 120 -3.50 -18.35 -18.16
N GLN A 121 -3.44 -17.10 -17.71
CA GLN A 121 -2.86 -16.72 -16.43
C GLN A 121 -3.53 -15.45 -15.89
N VAL A 122 -3.90 -15.45 -14.62
CA VAL A 122 -4.41 -14.28 -13.89
C VAL A 122 -3.47 -13.96 -12.74
N LEU A 123 -2.91 -12.75 -12.73
CA LEU A 123 -2.07 -12.25 -11.66
C LEU A 123 -2.81 -11.11 -10.94
N ALA A 124 -3.04 -11.26 -9.64
CA ALA A 124 -3.62 -10.21 -8.82
C ALA A 124 -2.51 -9.32 -8.26
N TRP A 125 -2.69 -8.00 -8.30
CA TRP A 125 -1.69 -7.08 -7.78
C TRP A 125 -2.31 -5.79 -7.27
N GLY A 126 -1.61 -5.08 -6.40
CA GLY A 126 -2.14 -3.85 -5.80
C GLY A 126 -1.19 -3.26 -4.78
N ALA A 127 -1.40 -1.98 -4.47
CA ALA A 127 -0.63 -1.23 -3.48
C ALA A 127 -1.49 -0.83 -2.28
N SER A 128 -0.88 -0.66 -1.10
CA SER A 128 -1.56 -0.25 0.13
C SER A 128 -2.70 -1.21 0.49
N GLY A 129 -3.91 -0.73 0.78
CA GLY A 129 -5.11 -1.56 0.95
C GLY A 129 -5.36 -2.52 -0.23
N GLY A 130 -4.96 -2.13 -1.44
CA GLY A 130 -5.01 -2.97 -2.64
C GLY A 130 -4.08 -4.19 -2.57
N GLY A 131 -2.95 -4.08 -1.87
CA GLY A 131 -2.07 -5.21 -1.60
C GLY A 131 -2.76 -6.26 -0.72
N LEU A 132 -3.47 -5.84 0.33
CA LEU A 132 -4.29 -6.73 1.15
C LEU A 132 -5.44 -7.34 0.34
N ASN A 133 -6.14 -6.53 -0.46
CA ASN A 133 -7.25 -6.99 -1.29
C ASN A 133 -6.81 -8.03 -2.33
N SER A 134 -5.62 -7.86 -2.93
CA SER A 134 -5.08 -8.81 -3.91
C SER A 134 -4.64 -10.13 -3.28
N VAL A 135 -4.12 -10.11 -2.04
CA VAL A 135 -3.92 -11.35 -1.27
C VAL A 135 -5.25 -12.07 -1.05
N LEU A 136 -6.26 -11.35 -0.56
CA LEU A 136 -7.57 -11.94 -0.25
C LEU A 136 -8.32 -12.42 -1.49
N LEU A 137 -8.14 -11.75 -2.64
CA LEU A 137 -8.63 -12.24 -3.93
C LEU A 137 -7.95 -13.56 -4.29
N GLY A 138 -6.61 -13.66 -4.16
CA GLY A 138 -5.88 -14.90 -4.40
C GLY A 138 -6.24 -16.05 -3.45
N GLU A 139 -6.66 -15.76 -2.22
CA GLU A 139 -7.15 -16.79 -1.30
C GLU A 139 -8.57 -17.29 -1.60
N ARG A 140 -9.38 -16.49 -2.32
CA ARG A 140 -10.82 -16.72 -2.49
C ARG A 140 -11.23 -17.03 -3.92
N ASP A 141 -10.42 -16.69 -4.90
CA ASP A 141 -10.66 -16.96 -6.30
C ASP A 141 -9.56 -17.86 -6.88
N SER A 142 -9.90 -19.11 -7.15
CA SER A 142 -8.96 -20.12 -7.63
C SER A 142 -8.44 -19.85 -9.04
N ARG A 143 -8.96 -18.84 -9.75
CA ARG A 143 -8.44 -18.43 -11.06
C ARG A 143 -7.16 -17.61 -10.93
N VAL A 144 -6.86 -17.06 -9.75
CA VAL A 144 -5.64 -16.29 -9.52
C VAL A 144 -4.44 -17.23 -9.40
N ASP A 145 -3.50 -17.11 -10.32
CA ASP A 145 -2.30 -17.94 -10.39
C ASP A 145 -1.13 -17.36 -9.58
N GLY A 146 -1.17 -16.09 -9.21
CA GLY A 146 -0.12 -15.43 -8.43
C GLY A 146 -0.54 -14.06 -7.90
N VAL A 147 0.07 -13.64 -6.80
CA VAL A 147 -0.23 -12.35 -6.15
C VAL A 147 1.04 -11.50 -5.97
N LEU A 148 0.99 -10.23 -6.39
CA LEU A 148 1.97 -9.19 -6.03
C LEU A 148 1.31 -8.19 -5.07
N ALA A 149 1.64 -8.27 -3.79
CA ALA A 149 1.13 -7.37 -2.76
C ALA A 149 2.18 -6.31 -2.41
N MET A 150 1.91 -5.05 -2.77
CA MET A 150 2.84 -3.95 -2.52
C MET A 150 2.38 -3.15 -1.30
N CYS A 151 3.30 -2.84 -0.37
CA CYS A 151 3.09 -1.94 0.79
C CYS A 151 1.77 -2.15 1.57
N GLY A 152 1.23 -3.37 1.56
CA GLY A 152 -0.11 -3.64 2.08
C GLY A 152 -0.10 -4.07 3.54
N PRO A 153 -1.17 -3.80 4.32
CA PRO A 153 -1.34 -4.29 5.68
C PRO A 153 -1.73 -5.79 5.68
N VAL A 154 -0.90 -6.63 5.06
CA VAL A 154 -1.20 -8.04 4.73
C VAL A 154 -1.32 -8.97 5.93
N ALA A 155 -0.94 -8.54 7.13
CA ALA A 155 -1.32 -9.26 8.36
C ALA A 155 -2.84 -9.25 8.61
N GLY A 156 -3.56 -8.33 7.97
CA GLY A 156 -5.02 -8.26 7.95
C GLY A 156 -5.58 -6.97 8.58
N GLY A 157 -6.85 -6.70 8.27
CA GLY A 157 -7.58 -5.54 8.77
C GLY A 157 -7.64 -5.47 10.30
N THR A 158 -7.80 -6.60 10.99
CA THR A 158 -7.80 -6.65 12.46
C THR A 158 -6.49 -6.17 13.08
N ALA A 159 -5.35 -6.53 12.48
CA ALA A 159 -4.03 -6.08 12.96
C ALA A 159 -3.89 -4.57 12.77
N LEU A 160 -4.23 -4.07 11.57
CA LEU A 160 -4.19 -2.65 11.25
C LEU A 160 -5.04 -1.81 12.22
N VAL A 161 -6.32 -2.16 12.40
CA VAL A 161 -7.23 -1.32 13.21
C VAL A 161 -6.88 -1.33 14.70
N ASN A 162 -6.27 -2.41 15.20
CA ASN A 162 -5.77 -2.45 16.57
C ASN A 162 -4.52 -1.59 16.75
N GLN A 163 -3.59 -1.64 15.79
CA GLN A 163 -2.40 -0.78 15.77
C GLN A 163 -2.77 0.71 15.75
N LEU A 164 -3.75 1.09 14.93
CA LEU A 164 -4.25 2.47 14.87
C LEU A 164 -5.01 2.88 16.14
N LEU A 165 -5.75 1.95 16.75
CA LEU A 165 -6.40 2.19 18.03
C LEU A 165 -5.38 2.49 19.13
N ASP A 166 -4.25 1.78 19.16
CA ASP A 166 -3.22 1.97 20.18
C ASP A 166 -2.58 3.37 20.10
N LEU A 167 -2.28 3.87 18.89
CA LEU A 167 -1.89 5.29 18.70
C LEU A 167 -2.98 6.23 19.19
N GLY A 168 -4.22 6.04 18.73
CA GLY A 168 -5.34 6.89 19.11
C GLY A 168 -5.55 6.93 20.62
N PHE A 169 -5.44 5.79 21.29
CA PHE A 169 -5.56 5.66 22.74
C PHE A 169 -4.47 6.43 23.49
N VAL A 170 -3.24 6.42 23.00
CA VAL A 170 -2.13 7.18 23.60
C VAL A 170 -2.36 8.67 23.47
N VAL A 171 -2.73 9.16 22.28
CA VAL A 171 -3.04 10.58 22.05
C VAL A 171 -4.22 11.00 22.92
N ARG A 172 -5.30 10.22 22.94
CA ARG A 172 -6.46 10.50 23.80
C ARG A 172 -6.07 10.59 25.28
N THR A 173 -5.32 9.62 25.79
CA THR A 173 -5.01 9.54 27.21
C THR A 173 -4.06 10.66 27.65
N LEU A 174 -2.99 10.89 26.89
CA LEU A 174 -1.89 11.76 27.33
C LEU A 174 -1.98 13.21 26.82
N LEU A 175 -2.85 13.49 25.83
CA LEU A 175 -2.94 14.80 25.19
C LEU A 175 -4.36 15.37 25.17
N ALA A 176 -5.40 14.57 24.91
CA ALA A 176 -6.77 15.07 24.72
C ALA A 176 -7.84 14.01 25.06
N PRO A 177 -8.28 13.90 26.33
CA PRO A 177 -9.23 12.87 26.76
C PRO A 177 -10.60 12.95 26.08
N GLU A 178 -10.92 14.11 25.49
CA GLU A 178 -12.15 14.35 24.74
C GLU A 178 -12.19 13.70 23.34
N LEU A 179 -11.06 13.24 22.80
CA LEU A 179 -11.04 12.59 21.49
C LEU A 179 -11.71 11.22 21.51
N GLU A 180 -12.52 10.96 20.49
CA GLU A 180 -13.15 9.67 20.27
C GLU A 180 -12.27 8.84 19.32
N VAL A 181 -11.97 7.59 19.72
CA VAL A 181 -11.13 6.66 18.96
C VAL A 181 -11.88 5.41 18.49
N VAL A 182 -13.12 5.25 18.97
CA VAL A 182 -14.10 4.24 18.57
C VAL A 182 -15.48 4.87 18.69
N ARG A 183 -16.46 4.41 17.91
CA ARG A 183 -17.86 4.88 17.95
C ARG A 183 -17.96 6.41 17.90
N ILE A 184 -17.20 7.01 16.99
CA ILE A 184 -17.09 8.46 16.83
C ILE A 184 -18.44 9.03 16.44
N ALA A 185 -18.99 9.92 17.26
CA ALA A 185 -20.33 10.45 17.09
C ALA A 185 -20.41 11.45 15.93
N ASP A 186 -19.40 12.31 15.81
CA ASP A 186 -19.24 13.28 14.73
C ASP A 186 -17.83 13.19 14.15
N PRO A 187 -17.63 12.35 13.10
CA PRO A 187 -16.31 12.15 12.51
C PRO A 187 -15.64 13.44 11.99
N ALA A 188 -16.42 14.37 11.44
CA ALA A 188 -15.88 15.61 10.89
C ALA A 188 -15.36 16.55 11.99
N ARG A 189 -16.11 16.65 13.09
CA ARG A 189 -15.69 17.42 14.26
C ARG A 189 -14.51 16.76 14.97
N ASN A 190 -14.52 15.44 15.13
CA ASN A 190 -13.46 14.72 15.83
C ASN A 190 -12.11 14.81 15.10
N VAL A 191 -12.08 14.66 13.77
CA VAL A 191 -10.84 14.83 13.00
C VAL A 191 -10.30 16.26 13.07
N THR A 192 -11.18 17.27 13.00
CA THR A 192 -10.78 18.68 13.17
C THR A 192 -10.15 18.91 14.55
N ARG A 193 -10.75 18.35 15.60
CA ARG A 193 -10.21 18.44 16.96
C ARG A 193 -8.88 17.71 17.10
N ALA A 194 -8.73 16.55 16.48
CA ALA A 194 -7.46 15.81 16.47
C ALA A 194 -6.34 16.65 15.83
N HIS A 195 -6.60 17.33 14.72
CA HIS A 195 -5.64 18.22 14.07
C HIS A 195 -5.20 19.38 14.96
N GLU A 196 -6.13 20.02 15.69
CA GLU A 196 -5.82 21.07 16.66
C GLU A 196 -4.88 20.55 17.77
N VAL A 197 -5.20 19.39 18.34
CA VAL A 197 -4.42 18.75 19.40
C VAL A 197 -3.02 18.38 18.91
N ILE A 198 -2.93 17.74 17.75
CA ILE A 198 -1.66 17.30 17.16
C ILE A 198 -0.77 18.50 16.83
N THR A 199 -1.34 19.55 16.23
CA THR A 199 -0.61 20.79 15.92
C THR A 199 -0.08 21.45 17.20
N ALA A 200 -0.90 21.56 18.24
CA ALA A 200 -0.47 22.10 19.52
C ALA A 200 0.62 21.25 20.20
N ALA A 201 0.49 19.92 20.14
CA ALA A 201 1.47 18.99 20.69
C ALA A 201 2.83 19.09 19.96
N LEU A 202 2.84 19.21 18.63
CA LEU A 202 4.06 19.41 17.84
C LEU A 202 4.85 20.67 18.24
N ALA A 203 4.18 21.71 18.74
CA ALA A 203 4.83 22.96 19.14
C ALA A 203 5.70 22.82 20.41
N THR A 204 5.48 21.79 21.24
CA THR A 204 6.15 21.64 22.55
C THR A 204 7.06 20.40 22.62
N PRO A 205 8.15 20.42 23.39
CA PRO A 205 8.97 19.22 23.60
C PRO A 205 8.18 18.06 24.20
N SER A 206 7.30 18.33 25.18
CA SER A 206 6.47 17.32 25.83
C SER A 206 5.45 16.69 24.88
N GLY A 207 4.75 17.51 24.10
CA GLY A 207 3.80 17.02 23.09
C GLY A 207 4.49 16.19 22.01
N ARG A 208 5.65 16.64 21.50
CA ARG A 208 6.45 15.85 20.54
C ARG A 208 6.87 14.49 21.11
N ALA A 209 7.27 14.41 22.37
CA ALA A 209 7.63 13.14 23.00
C ALA A 209 6.44 12.16 23.06
N ARG A 210 5.25 12.65 23.43
CA ARG A 210 4.02 11.84 23.49
C ARG A 210 3.54 11.40 22.11
N LEU A 211 3.66 12.28 21.10
CA LEU A 211 3.42 11.92 19.70
C LEU A 211 4.41 10.86 19.22
N ALA A 212 5.71 10.98 19.56
CA ALA A 212 6.70 9.97 19.23
C ALA A 212 6.33 8.59 19.81
N LEU A 213 5.87 8.55 21.07
CA LEU A 213 5.36 7.32 21.70
C LEU A 213 4.16 6.76 20.92
N ALA A 214 3.12 7.57 20.70
CA ALA A 214 1.91 7.14 20.00
C ALA A 214 2.21 6.59 18.59
N ASN A 215 2.97 7.35 17.80
CA ASN A 215 3.32 6.99 16.43
C ASN A 215 4.20 5.74 16.36
N SER A 216 5.13 5.58 17.29
CA SER A 216 6.03 4.41 17.34
C SER A 216 5.29 3.13 17.73
N LEU A 217 4.29 3.21 18.61
CA LEU A 217 3.42 2.08 18.95
C LEU A 217 2.56 1.64 17.76
N ALA A 218 2.25 2.56 16.84
CA ALA A 218 1.66 2.22 15.55
C ALA A 218 2.67 1.80 14.47
N GLY A 219 3.96 1.60 14.81
CA GLY A 219 4.98 1.19 13.85
C GLY A 219 5.36 2.25 12.80
N VAL A 220 4.97 3.51 12.99
CA VAL A 220 5.29 4.59 12.06
C VAL A 220 6.76 4.99 12.22
N PRO A 221 7.61 4.91 11.19
CA PRO A 221 9.03 5.21 11.31
C PRO A 221 9.29 6.72 11.31
N GLY A 222 10.40 7.13 11.91
CA GLY A 222 10.92 8.51 11.82
C GLY A 222 11.56 8.85 10.46
N TRP A 223 11.32 8.05 9.42
CA TRP A 223 11.84 8.25 8.07
C TRP A 223 10.75 8.00 7.03
N THR A 224 10.15 9.07 6.53
CA THR A 224 9.00 9.00 5.61
C THR A 224 9.23 9.75 4.30
N ARG A 225 10.42 10.34 4.11
CA ARG A 225 10.85 11.03 2.88
C ARG A 225 11.55 10.07 1.95
N ALA A 226 11.01 9.89 0.75
CA ALA A 226 11.49 8.90 -0.21
C ALA A 226 12.78 9.32 -0.92
N LEU A 227 12.96 10.63 -1.11
CA LEU A 227 14.05 11.24 -1.88
C LEU A 227 15.19 11.74 -0.98
N GLN A 228 15.07 11.58 0.34
CA GLN A 228 16.02 12.10 1.32
C GLN A 228 16.45 10.98 2.28
N PRO A 229 17.68 11.00 2.79
CA PRO A 229 18.08 10.12 3.87
C PRO A 229 17.25 10.42 5.14
N ARG A 230 17.23 9.46 6.07
CA ARG A 230 16.65 9.68 7.40
C ARG A 230 17.31 10.88 8.09
N SER A 231 16.49 11.76 8.67
CA SER A 231 17.00 12.93 9.40
C SER A 231 17.84 12.52 10.61
N ALA A 232 18.87 13.31 10.92
CA ALA A 232 19.64 13.16 12.16
C ALA A 232 18.95 13.82 13.38
N THR A 233 17.90 14.62 13.17
CA THR A 233 17.25 15.37 14.25
C THR A 233 16.00 14.67 14.75
N VAL A 234 15.84 14.57 16.07
CA VAL A 234 14.66 13.95 16.70
C VAL A 234 13.38 14.70 16.34
N THR A 235 13.42 16.03 16.33
CA THR A 235 12.25 16.85 15.99
C THR A 235 11.75 16.56 14.58
N GLU A 236 12.62 16.55 13.57
CA GLU A 236 12.20 16.28 12.19
C GLU A 236 11.71 14.83 12.02
N GLN A 237 12.33 13.86 12.71
CA GLN A 237 11.84 12.47 12.69
C GLN A 237 10.41 12.37 13.25
N ILE A 238 10.08 13.09 14.31
CA ILE A 238 8.72 13.13 14.89
C ILE A 238 7.75 13.86 13.96
N GLU A 239 8.17 14.97 13.36
CA GLU A 239 7.36 15.68 12.34
C GLU A 239 7.06 14.78 11.13
N GLN A 240 8.02 13.96 10.71
CA GLN A 240 7.85 12.96 9.65
C GLN A 240 6.88 11.84 10.06
N GLN A 241 6.95 11.34 11.31
CA GLN A 241 5.96 10.39 11.83
C GLN A 241 4.55 10.98 11.81
N THR A 242 4.39 12.19 12.36
CA THR A 242 3.08 12.84 12.47
C THR A 242 2.49 13.17 11.11
N ARG A 243 3.29 13.68 10.17
CA ARG A 243 2.86 13.90 8.78
C ARG A 243 2.38 12.60 8.12
N PHE A 244 3.05 11.48 8.37
CA PHE A 244 2.61 10.19 7.85
C PHE A 244 1.23 9.83 8.40
N VAL A 245 1.02 9.99 9.71
CA VAL A 245 -0.28 9.74 10.35
C VAL A 245 -1.36 10.63 9.74
N GLU A 246 -1.12 11.94 9.62
CA GLU A 246 -2.05 12.91 9.02
C GLU A 246 -2.40 12.59 7.55
N ARG A 247 -1.49 11.96 6.80
CA ARG A 247 -1.68 11.69 5.36
C ARG A 247 -2.19 10.29 5.05
N VAL A 248 -1.93 9.31 5.92
CA VAL A 248 -2.19 7.89 5.66
C VAL A 248 -3.25 7.32 6.61
N TYR A 249 -3.23 7.72 7.88
CA TYR A 249 -4.04 7.10 8.94
C TYR A 249 -5.12 8.00 9.53
N ASP A 250 -5.10 9.30 9.22
CA ASP A 250 -5.94 10.33 9.82
C ASP A 250 -7.42 9.94 9.89
N GLU A 251 -8.04 9.68 8.74
CA GLU A 251 -9.44 9.28 8.65
C GLU A 251 -9.74 7.90 9.25
N LEU A 252 -8.73 7.01 9.33
CA LEU A 252 -8.87 5.66 9.91
C LEU A 252 -8.80 5.67 11.45
N ILE A 253 -8.19 6.69 12.04
CA ILE A 253 -8.12 6.87 13.49
C ILE A 253 -9.26 7.80 13.94
N TRP A 254 -9.41 8.96 13.29
CA TRP A 254 -10.20 10.08 13.81
C TRP A 254 -11.50 10.37 13.04
N GLY A 255 -11.65 9.81 11.84
CA GLY A 255 -12.63 10.30 10.87
C GLY A 255 -13.61 9.26 10.33
N ASN A 256 -14.07 9.50 9.10
CA ASN A 256 -15.12 8.73 8.45
C ASN A 256 -14.71 7.29 8.14
N LEU A 257 -13.42 7.03 7.91
CA LEU A 257 -12.95 5.68 7.64
C LEU A 257 -12.91 4.82 8.90
N ARG A 258 -12.72 5.42 10.08
CA ARG A 258 -12.94 4.74 11.37
C ARG A 258 -14.38 4.26 11.50
N ALA A 259 -15.35 5.13 11.19
CA ALA A 259 -16.76 4.77 11.18
C ALA A 259 -17.09 3.71 10.12
N ASP A 260 -16.48 3.77 8.93
CA ASP A 260 -16.63 2.73 7.88
C ASP A 260 -16.13 1.35 8.35
N VAL A 261 -15.01 1.29 9.07
CA VAL A 261 -14.50 0.05 9.68
C VAL A 261 -15.55 -0.55 10.62
N GLU A 262 -16.13 0.26 11.50
CA GLU A 262 -17.14 -0.20 12.45
C GLU A 262 -18.45 -0.62 11.77
N ASN A 263 -18.86 0.11 10.73
CA ASN A 263 -20.02 -0.27 9.91
C ASN A 263 -19.80 -1.58 9.16
N THR A 264 -18.61 -1.76 8.56
CA THR A 264 -18.22 -2.98 7.86
C THR A 264 -18.15 -4.18 8.81
N ALA A 265 -17.66 -3.97 10.02
CA ALA A 265 -17.61 -4.98 11.07
C ALA A 265 -18.94 -5.14 11.83
N GLY A 266 -19.89 -4.20 11.69
CA GLY A 266 -21.17 -4.12 12.41
C GLY A 266 -21.01 -4.00 13.93
N GLY A 267 -20.07 -3.17 14.36
CA GLY A 267 -19.67 -2.92 15.76
C GLY A 267 -18.19 -2.52 15.83
N ASN A 268 -17.66 -2.21 17.02
CA ASN A 268 -16.25 -1.87 17.21
C ASN A 268 -15.37 -3.15 17.15
N PRO A 269 -14.50 -3.33 16.14
CA PRO A 269 -13.70 -4.56 16.02
C PRO A 269 -12.32 -4.45 16.68
N SER A 270 -11.98 -3.33 17.32
CA SER A 270 -10.67 -3.06 17.91
C SER A 270 -10.79 -2.76 19.40
N GLY A 271 -9.82 -3.18 20.19
CA GLY A 271 -9.77 -2.84 21.63
C GLY A 271 -8.34 -2.79 22.11
N ASN A 272 -8.08 -2.49 23.37
CA ASN A 272 -6.73 -2.57 23.97
C ASN A 272 -6.75 -3.30 25.33
N THR A 273 -7.81 -4.07 25.57
CA THR A 273 -7.88 -4.98 26.73
C THR A 273 -6.74 -6.00 26.63
N GLY A 274 -5.94 -6.10 27.69
CA GLY A 274 -4.77 -6.99 27.75
C GLY A 274 -3.51 -6.47 27.08
N VAL A 275 -3.49 -5.22 26.58
CA VAL A 275 -2.28 -4.61 26.00
C VAL A 275 -1.43 -3.98 27.11
N ASP A 276 -0.21 -4.52 27.29
CA ASP A 276 0.85 -3.90 28.07
C ASP A 276 1.68 -2.98 27.16
N TYR A 277 1.51 -1.66 27.32
CA TYR A 277 2.21 -0.67 26.51
C TYR A 277 3.73 -0.60 26.79
N ARG A 278 4.20 -1.06 27.96
CA ARG A 278 5.64 -1.19 28.22
C ARG A 278 6.22 -2.34 27.42
N GLN A 279 5.53 -3.48 27.43
CA GLN A 279 5.94 -4.63 26.63
C GLN A 279 5.86 -4.28 25.14
N LEU A 280 4.79 -3.62 24.70
CA LEU A 280 4.63 -3.20 23.31
C LEU A 280 5.79 -2.29 22.86
N LEU A 281 6.12 -1.26 23.65
CA LEU A 281 7.25 -0.36 23.38
C LEU A 281 8.59 -1.10 23.32
N SER A 282 8.77 -2.21 24.04
CA SER A 282 10.01 -2.99 23.99
C SER A 282 10.24 -3.69 22.64
N HIS A 283 9.18 -3.81 21.82
CA HIS A 283 9.20 -4.52 20.54
C HIS A 283 9.12 -3.60 19.30
N VAL A 284 8.91 -2.30 19.46
CA VAL A 284 8.84 -1.37 18.33
C VAL A 284 10.23 -0.96 17.85
N THR A 285 10.36 -0.78 16.53
CA THR A 285 11.59 -0.33 15.84
C THR A 285 12.07 1.04 16.32
N GLU A 286 11.13 1.93 16.64
CA GLU A 286 11.39 3.34 16.96
C GLU A 286 11.55 3.62 18.47
N ARG A 287 11.81 2.58 19.29
CA ARG A 287 12.01 2.73 20.73
C ARG A 287 13.08 3.77 21.07
N GLY A 288 14.20 3.76 20.34
CA GLY A 288 15.29 4.71 20.55
C GLY A 288 14.87 6.17 20.29
N LEU A 289 14.00 6.41 19.31
CA LEU A 289 13.43 7.73 19.02
C LEU A 289 12.55 8.19 20.19
N VAL A 290 11.67 7.32 20.69
CA VAL A 290 10.81 7.61 21.86
C VAL A 290 11.66 7.98 23.06
N GLU A 291 12.62 7.14 23.44
CA GLU A 291 13.47 7.38 24.60
C GLU A 291 14.25 8.70 24.49
N GLN A 292 14.76 9.03 23.30
CA GLN A 292 15.46 10.30 23.08
C GLN A 292 14.50 11.49 23.13
N ALA A 293 13.29 11.38 22.59
CA ALA A 293 12.29 12.44 22.64
C ALA A 293 11.88 12.76 24.08
N TYR A 294 11.65 11.74 24.92
CA TYR A 294 11.35 11.92 26.35
C TYR A 294 12.52 12.54 27.12
N ARG A 295 13.77 12.10 26.85
CA ARG A 295 14.96 12.73 27.43
C ARG A 295 15.07 14.21 27.07
N ASN A 296 14.87 14.55 25.79
CA ASN A 296 14.93 15.93 25.32
C ASN A 296 13.82 16.81 25.95
N ALA A 297 12.67 16.22 26.26
CA ALA A 297 11.56 16.91 26.89
C ALA A 297 11.67 17.01 28.42
N GLY A 298 12.64 16.32 29.05
CA GLY A 298 12.73 16.21 30.51
C GLY A 298 11.57 15.43 31.13
N LEU A 299 10.91 14.54 30.37
CA LEU A 299 9.77 13.77 30.82
C LEU A 299 10.16 12.38 31.33
N ASN A 300 9.34 11.85 32.25
CA ASN A 300 9.45 10.47 32.70
C ASN A 300 8.57 9.54 31.85
N LEU A 301 9.18 8.81 30.92
CA LEU A 301 8.49 7.84 30.06
C LEU A 301 7.76 6.75 30.86
N ALA A 302 8.31 6.33 32.01
CA ALA A 302 7.66 5.32 32.83
C ALA A 302 6.33 5.81 33.43
N ALA A 303 6.23 7.11 33.74
CA ALA A 303 5.02 7.72 34.29
C ALA A 303 3.91 7.79 33.24
N ASP A 304 4.20 8.22 32.00
CA ASP A 304 3.20 8.20 30.91
C ASP A 304 2.78 6.74 30.59
N LEU A 305 3.67 5.76 30.71
CA LEU A 305 3.33 4.34 30.55
C LEU A 305 2.48 3.79 31.71
N ASP A 306 2.65 4.28 32.95
CA ASP A 306 1.76 3.98 34.07
C ASP A 306 0.36 4.60 33.86
N GLU A 307 0.31 5.85 33.39
CA GLU A 307 -0.96 6.51 33.07
C GLU A 307 -1.76 5.73 31.99
N LEU A 308 -1.07 5.24 30.95
CA LEU A 308 -1.68 4.34 29.96
C LEU A 308 -2.10 2.99 30.57
N ALA A 309 -1.40 2.51 31.61
CA ALA A 309 -1.74 1.27 32.29
C ALA A 309 -3.07 1.41 33.05
N ASP A 310 -3.23 2.52 33.77
CA ASP A 310 -4.38 2.83 34.64
C ASP A 310 -5.61 3.35 33.88
N ALA A 311 -5.42 3.84 32.65
CA ALA A 311 -6.50 4.38 31.83
C ALA A 311 -7.58 3.32 31.48
N PRO A 312 -8.88 3.69 31.47
CA PRO A 312 -9.97 2.79 31.10
C PRO A 312 -9.79 2.15 29.72
N ARG A 313 -9.86 0.82 29.66
CA ARG A 313 -9.62 0.07 28.42
C ARG A 313 -10.83 0.05 27.49
N ILE A 314 -10.53 -0.03 26.21
CA ILE A 314 -11.51 -0.21 25.14
C ILE A 314 -11.67 -1.71 24.90
N THR A 315 -12.88 -2.20 25.10
CA THR A 315 -13.25 -3.59 24.83
C THR A 315 -13.87 -3.66 23.42
N PRO A 316 -13.42 -4.59 22.56
CA PRO A 316 -14.02 -4.77 21.25
C PRO A 316 -15.34 -5.54 21.33
N ASP A 317 -16.23 -5.32 20.36
CA ASP A 317 -17.42 -6.13 20.18
C ASP A 317 -17.02 -7.46 19.54
N ARG A 318 -17.22 -8.58 20.24
CA ARG A 318 -16.78 -9.91 19.80
C ARG A 318 -17.26 -10.26 18.38
N SER A 319 -18.53 -10.02 18.08
CA SER A 319 -19.10 -10.28 16.75
C SER A 319 -18.47 -9.43 15.65
N ALA A 320 -18.03 -8.21 15.98
CA ALA A 320 -17.35 -7.32 15.06
C ALA A 320 -15.91 -7.78 14.78
N VAL A 321 -15.18 -8.23 15.81
CA VAL A 321 -13.86 -8.87 15.67
C VAL A 321 -13.98 -10.07 14.74
N GLU A 322 -14.90 -11.00 15.03
CA GLU A 322 -15.08 -12.20 14.23
C GLU A 322 -15.46 -11.89 12.78
N ARG A 323 -16.32 -10.88 12.54
CA ARG A 323 -16.68 -10.43 11.18
C ARG A 323 -15.48 -9.84 10.45
N LEU A 324 -14.74 -8.92 11.07
CA LEU A 324 -13.58 -8.30 10.47
C LEU A 324 -12.47 -9.31 10.18
N THR A 325 -12.24 -10.26 11.10
CA THR A 325 -11.26 -11.33 10.90
C THR A 325 -11.62 -12.19 9.69
N ARG A 326 -12.88 -12.64 9.57
CA ARG A 326 -13.34 -13.42 8.40
C ARG A 326 -13.22 -12.66 7.09
N LEU A 327 -13.53 -11.37 7.10
CA LEU A 327 -13.51 -10.54 5.89
C LEU A 327 -12.10 -10.12 5.49
N GLY A 328 -11.25 -9.74 6.43
CA GLY A 328 -10.03 -8.97 6.17
C GLY A 328 -8.74 -9.56 6.69
N THR A 329 -8.71 -10.80 7.20
CA THR A 329 -7.47 -11.44 7.66
C THR A 329 -7.05 -12.58 6.72
N PRO A 330 -5.94 -12.42 5.99
CA PRO A 330 -5.39 -13.49 5.18
C PRO A 330 -4.97 -14.70 6.03
N THR A 331 -5.32 -15.88 5.52
CA THR A 331 -5.04 -17.17 6.15
C THR A 331 -3.64 -17.69 5.84
N GLY A 332 -3.04 -17.24 4.74
CA GLY A 332 -1.77 -17.72 4.20
C GLY A 332 -1.84 -19.07 3.50
N ARG A 333 -3.06 -19.59 3.25
CA ARG A 333 -3.29 -20.97 2.75
C ARG A 333 -3.59 -21.05 1.25
N ALA A 334 -3.50 -19.95 0.52
CA ALA A 334 -3.69 -19.95 -0.92
C ALA A 334 -2.65 -20.82 -1.64
N LYS A 335 -3.05 -21.41 -2.78
CA LYS A 335 -2.13 -22.13 -3.66
C LYS A 335 -1.26 -21.19 -4.51
N ALA A 336 -1.78 -20.00 -4.78
CA ALA A 336 -1.09 -18.99 -5.59
C ALA A 336 0.18 -18.51 -4.86
N PRO A 337 1.37 -18.53 -5.49
CA PRO A 337 2.55 -17.90 -4.93
C PRO A 337 2.33 -16.39 -4.73
N VAL A 338 2.96 -15.85 -3.68
CA VAL A 338 2.89 -14.44 -3.32
C VAL A 338 4.27 -13.81 -3.34
N VAL A 339 4.38 -12.64 -3.97
CA VAL A 339 5.50 -11.71 -3.78
C VAL A 339 4.99 -10.51 -3.00
N THR A 340 5.65 -10.16 -1.91
CA THR A 340 5.44 -8.88 -1.24
C THR A 340 6.55 -7.89 -1.60
N LEU A 341 6.22 -6.60 -1.70
CA LEU A 341 7.17 -5.52 -1.98
C LEU A 341 6.94 -4.34 -1.04
N HIS A 342 7.90 -4.02 -0.17
CA HIS A 342 7.75 -2.97 0.84
C HIS A 342 8.92 -1.99 0.90
N PRO A 343 8.67 -0.67 1.04
CA PRO A 343 9.70 0.26 1.50
C PRO A 343 10.02 -0.02 2.98
N VAL A 344 11.28 -0.07 3.37
CA VAL A 344 11.65 -0.32 4.77
C VAL A 344 11.23 0.81 5.73
N GLY A 345 11.04 2.02 5.21
CA GLY A 345 10.55 3.19 5.96
C GLY A 345 9.07 3.51 5.68
N ASP A 346 8.26 2.51 5.35
CA ASP A 346 6.80 2.66 5.27
C ASP A 346 6.19 2.59 6.68
N GLY A 347 5.24 3.47 6.97
CA GLY A 347 4.50 3.45 8.24
C GLY A 347 3.32 2.48 8.25
N VAL A 348 2.89 1.97 7.10
CA VAL A 348 2.12 0.71 7.02
C VAL A 348 3.11 -0.43 7.21
N ALA A 349 3.54 -0.60 8.45
CA ALA A 349 4.82 -1.18 8.80
C ALA A 349 5.13 -2.54 8.08
N PRO A 350 6.34 -2.75 7.53
CA PRO A 350 6.77 -4.01 6.90
C PRO A 350 6.58 -5.27 7.78
N GLU A 351 6.44 -5.08 9.09
CA GLU A 351 6.05 -6.06 10.10
C GLU A 351 4.77 -6.84 9.69
N HIS A 352 3.85 -6.19 8.97
CA HIS A 352 2.67 -6.84 8.39
C HIS A 352 3.07 -7.99 7.47
N GLU A 353 4.09 -7.79 6.65
CA GLU A 353 4.58 -8.83 5.74
C GLU A 353 5.21 -9.98 6.51
N ARG A 354 6.02 -9.71 7.53
CA ARG A 354 6.62 -10.78 8.35
C ARG A 354 5.54 -11.65 8.99
N THR A 355 4.49 -11.02 9.50
CA THR A 355 3.38 -11.73 10.14
C THR A 355 2.57 -12.55 9.15
N TYR A 356 2.32 -12.02 7.95
CA TYR A 356 1.69 -12.78 6.88
C TYR A 356 2.58 -13.94 6.40
N GLY A 357 3.88 -13.69 6.17
CA GLY A 357 4.83 -14.72 5.72
C GLY A 357 5.00 -15.86 6.71
N ALA A 358 4.78 -15.64 8.01
CA ALA A 358 4.74 -16.71 9.00
C ALA A 358 3.54 -17.67 8.86
N ARG A 359 2.49 -17.26 8.12
CA ARG A 359 1.29 -18.07 7.84
C ARG A 359 1.38 -18.81 6.50
N VAL A 360 2.26 -18.36 5.60
CA VAL A 360 2.40 -18.89 4.23
C VAL A 360 3.48 -19.96 4.18
N ASP A 361 3.28 -20.98 3.34
CA ASP A 361 4.34 -21.94 3.01
C ASP A 361 5.58 -21.18 2.49
N PRO A 362 6.79 -21.35 3.08
CA PRO A 362 8.01 -20.67 2.64
C PRO A 362 8.39 -20.94 1.17
N SER A 363 7.89 -22.02 0.56
CA SER A 363 8.05 -22.32 -0.86
C SER A 363 7.13 -21.47 -1.77
N GLN A 364 6.09 -20.85 -1.21
CA GLN A 364 5.06 -20.06 -1.91
C GLN A 364 5.17 -18.55 -1.68
N ILE A 365 6.12 -18.06 -0.87
CA ILE A 365 6.28 -16.61 -0.66
C ILE A 365 7.70 -16.11 -0.89
N ARG A 366 7.83 -14.91 -1.46
CA ARG A 366 9.04 -14.07 -1.38
C ARG A 366 8.70 -12.67 -0.92
N GLN A 367 9.49 -12.16 0.01
CA GLN A 367 9.33 -10.83 0.57
C GLN A 367 10.50 -9.96 0.11
N LEU A 368 10.17 -8.90 -0.63
CA LEU A 368 11.13 -8.00 -1.24
C LEU A 368 11.05 -6.65 -0.54
N TYR A 369 12.20 -6.05 -0.28
CA TYR A 369 12.28 -4.77 0.43
C TYR A 369 13.11 -3.78 -0.38
N VAL A 370 12.67 -2.52 -0.39
CA VAL A 370 13.42 -1.41 -0.96
C VAL A 370 13.83 -0.44 0.15
N HIS A 371 15.08 -0.01 0.15
CA HIS A 371 15.61 0.93 1.14
C HIS A 371 15.12 2.35 0.82
N ARG A 372 13.84 2.62 1.13
CA ARG A 372 13.18 3.90 0.89
C ARG A 372 12.21 4.23 2.03
N GLY A 373 12.10 5.52 2.35
CA GLY A 373 11.09 6.04 3.27
C GLY A 373 9.77 6.35 2.57
N GLY A 374 8.68 6.35 3.33
CA GLY A 374 7.35 6.78 2.90
C GLY A 374 6.44 5.64 2.44
N HIS A 375 5.14 5.95 2.30
CA HIS A 375 4.12 4.95 1.97
C HIS A 375 4.09 4.59 0.49
N CYS A 376 4.25 3.30 0.16
CA CYS A 376 4.21 2.78 -1.21
C CYS A 376 5.21 3.46 -2.17
N GLN A 377 6.36 3.89 -1.64
CA GLN A 377 7.39 4.56 -2.41
C GLN A 377 8.25 3.54 -3.17
N HIS A 378 7.69 2.95 -4.23
CA HIS A 378 8.37 2.07 -5.19
C HIS A 378 8.51 2.75 -6.55
N THR A 379 9.61 2.57 -7.27
CA THR A 379 9.70 3.03 -8.67
C THR A 379 9.01 2.05 -9.61
N ALA A 380 8.63 2.48 -10.81
CA ALA A 380 8.07 1.58 -11.83
C ALA A 380 9.02 0.42 -12.15
N ALA A 381 10.34 0.69 -12.18
CA ALA A 381 11.36 -0.34 -12.38
C ALA A 381 11.33 -1.41 -11.27
N GLU A 382 11.12 -1.03 -10.01
CA GLU A 382 11.04 -1.97 -8.89
C GLU A 382 9.74 -2.79 -8.92
N GLU A 383 8.61 -2.16 -9.24
CA GLU A 383 7.33 -2.87 -9.39
C GLU A 383 7.37 -3.90 -10.51
N LEU A 384 7.86 -3.51 -11.69
CA LEU A 384 8.05 -4.40 -12.84
C LEU A 384 9.03 -5.54 -12.54
N THR A 385 10.05 -5.27 -11.71
CA THR A 385 11.02 -6.27 -11.26
C THR A 385 10.36 -7.27 -10.32
N ALA A 386 9.59 -6.81 -9.33
CA ALA A 386 8.86 -7.68 -8.40
C ALA A 386 7.81 -8.54 -9.14
N LEU A 387 7.10 -7.96 -10.11
CA LEU A 387 6.17 -8.70 -10.96
C LEU A 387 6.88 -9.79 -11.77
N SER A 388 8.07 -9.51 -12.31
CA SER A 388 8.86 -10.50 -13.05
C SER A 388 9.31 -11.67 -12.16
N VAL A 389 9.57 -11.43 -10.87
CA VAL A 389 9.86 -12.50 -9.89
C VAL A 389 8.64 -13.40 -9.69
N LEU A 390 7.46 -12.81 -9.53
CA LEU A 390 6.20 -13.57 -9.39
C LEU A 390 5.92 -14.38 -10.65
N GLU A 391 5.98 -13.74 -11.82
CA GLU A 391 5.75 -14.39 -13.12
C GLU A 391 6.68 -15.59 -13.32
N TYR A 392 7.96 -15.44 -13.00
CA TYR A 392 8.92 -16.53 -13.10
C TYR A 392 8.53 -17.72 -12.21
N LYS A 393 8.09 -17.46 -10.98
CA LYS A 393 7.61 -18.51 -10.06
C LYS A 393 6.37 -19.21 -10.59
N VAL A 394 5.38 -18.46 -11.08
CA VAL A 394 4.15 -19.05 -11.63
C VAL A 394 4.46 -19.90 -12.86
N HIS A 395 5.35 -19.43 -13.74
CA HIS A 395 5.68 -20.13 -14.98
C HIS A 395 6.54 -21.38 -14.77
N THR A 396 7.54 -21.31 -13.89
CA THR A 396 8.57 -22.37 -13.77
C THR A 396 8.41 -23.25 -12.53
N GLY A 397 7.58 -22.84 -11.57
CA GLY A 397 7.50 -23.46 -10.24
C GLY A 397 8.67 -23.13 -9.31
N HIS A 398 9.69 -22.41 -9.78
CA HIS A 398 10.92 -22.09 -9.04
C HIS A 398 11.06 -20.60 -8.81
N TRP A 399 11.69 -20.20 -7.70
CA TRP A 399 12.03 -18.79 -7.48
C TRP A 399 13.32 -18.43 -8.24
N PRO A 400 13.40 -17.27 -8.89
CA PRO A 400 14.65 -16.80 -9.48
C PRO A 400 15.62 -16.33 -8.39
N ASP A 401 16.82 -15.87 -8.77
CA ASP A 401 17.72 -15.17 -7.84
C ASP A 401 17.08 -13.85 -7.40
N VAL A 402 16.68 -13.80 -6.12
CA VAL A 402 16.06 -12.64 -5.46
C VAL A 402 17.04 -11.90 -4.53
N THR A 403 18.36 -12.09 -4.72
CA THR A 403 19.33 -11.28 -3.98
C THR A 403 19.19 -9.80 -4.37
N PRO A 404 19.42 -8.85 -3.44
CA PRO A 404 19.36 -7.42 -3.74
C PRO A 404 20.17 -7.01 -4.98
N ARG A 405 21.36 -7.60 -5.16
CA ARG A 405 22.19 -7.36 -6.34
C ARG A 405 21.47 -7.77 -7.63
N ALA A 406 20.93 -8.99 -7.70
CA ALA A 406 20.21 -9.46 -8.88
C ALA A 406 18.99 -8.61 -9.19
N LEU A 407 18.19 -8.27 -8.17
CA LEU A 407 16.99 -7.43 -8.32
C LEU A 407 17.33 -6.01 -8.78
N ASN A 408 18.33 -5.36 -8.17
CA ASN A 408 18.79 -4.04 -8.61
C ASN A 408 19.36 -4.08 -10.03
N THR A 409 20.13 -5.12 -10.40
CA THR A 409 20.59 -5.31 -11.78
C THR A 409 19.43 -5.45 -12.76
N MET A 410 18.37 -6.20 -12.40
CA MET A 410 17.19 -6.35 -13.25
C MET A 410 16.43 -5.02 -13.39
N ALA A 411 16.18 -4.32 -12.28
CA ALA A 411 15.49 -3.03 -12.29
C ALA A 411 16.25 -1.97 -13.09
N ASN A 412 17.58 -1.93 -13.00
CA ASN A 412 18.40 -0.98 -13.75
C ASN A 412 18.32 -1.13 -15.28
N ARG A 413 17.87 -2.29 -15.80
CA ARG A 413 17.70 -2.49 -17.24
C ARG A 413 16.56 -1.68 -17.85
N TYR A 414 15.60 -1.24 -17.03
CA TYR A 414 14.52 -0.38 -17.51
C TYR A 414 15.01 1.03 -17.82
N GLY A 415 16.10 1.48 -17.17
CA GLY A 415 16.68 2.80 -17.38
C GLY A 415 16.07 3.90 -16.49
N PRO A 416 16.63 5.12 -16.53
CA PRO A 416 16.35 6.19 -15.57
C PRO A 416 14.92 6.74 -15.62
N ASP A 417 14.20 6.61 -16.74
CA ASP A 417 12.82 7.09 -16.82
C ASP A 417 11.85 6.28 -15.96
N TYR A 418 12.16 5.01 -15.70
CA TYR A 418 11.38 4.14 -14.80
C TYR A 418 11.82 4.23 -13.34
N ASN A 419 12.79 5.08 -13.06
CA ASN A 419 13.32 5.39 -11.73
C ASN A 419 12.77 6.71 -11.18
N ARG A 420 11.90 7.40 -11.91
CA ARG A 420 11.21 8.59 -11.45
C ARG A 420 10.22 8.21 -10.33
N LEU A 421 10.16 9.05 -9.32
CA LEU A 421 9.31 8.88 -8.16
C LEU A 421 8.71 10.23 -7.77
N PHE A 422 7.42 10.23 -7.47
CA PHE A 422 6.74 11.34 -6.81
C PHE A 422 6.42 10.95 -5.36
N ASP A 423 7.13 11.57 -4.42
CA ASP A 423 6.84 11.50 -2.99
C ASP A 423 5.64 12.39 -2.68
N TRP A 424 4.45 11.80 -2.74
CA TRP A 424 3.19 12.47 -2.48
C TRP A 424 2.99 12.90 -1.01
N LEU A 425 3.74 12.32 -0.05
CA LEU A 425 3.67 12.73 1.36
C LEU A 425 4.34 14.10 1.57
N HIS A 426 5.37 14.38 0.76
CA HIS A 426 6.20 15.59 0.87
C HIS A 426 6.08 16.52 -0.36
N ASN A 427 5.34 16.11 -1.39
CA ASN A 427 5.17 16.82 -2.65
C ASN A 427 6.52 17.08 -3.37
N GLU A 428 7.36 16.04 -3.45
CA GLU A 428 8.68 16.10 -4.08
C GLU A 428 8.79 15.10 -5.23
N SER A 429 9.46 15.48 -6.31
CA SER A 429 9.75 14.58 -7.44
C SER A 429 11.25 14.41 -7.60
N GLY A 430 11.68 13.19 -7.94
CA GLY A 430 13.10 12.90 -8.15
C GLY A 430 13.32 11.59 -8.90
N VAL A 431 14.57 11.35 -9.27
CA VAL A 431 15.01 10.07 -9.85
C VAL A 431 15.77 9.31 -8.77
N MET A 432 15.32 8.10 -8.46
CA MET A 432 15.93 7.24 -7.46
C MET A 432 16.39 5.95 -8.10
N GLN A 433 17.65 5.58 -7.91
CA GLN A 433 18.10 4.25 -8.31
C GLN A 433 17.29 3.16 -7.58
N PRO A 434 17.06 2.00 -8.20
CA PRO A 434 16.50 0.85 -7.54
C PRO A 434 17.30 0.53 -6.29
N ALA A 435 16.59 0.30 -5.19
CA ALA A 435 17.19 0.19 -3.86
C ALA A 435 16.78 -1.10 -3.15
N PHE A 436 16.60 -2.21 -3.88
CA PHE A 436 16.36 -3.51 -3.27
C PHE A 436 17.43 -3.79 -2.20
N THR A 437 17.01 -4.26 -1.05
CA THR A 437 17.87 -4.46 0.12
C THR A 437 17.50 -5.72 0.89
N ARG A 438 18.43 -6.23 1.70
CA ARG A 438 18.09 -7.24 2.71
C ARG A 438 17.47 -6.52 3.89
N PHE A 439 16.30 -6.96 4.29
CA PHE A 439 15.64 -6.45 5.48
C PHE A 439 14.89 -7.58 6.15
N ARG A 440 14.82 -7.54 7.49
CA ARG A 440 14.03 -8.45 8.29
C ARG A 440 13.19 -7.59 9.22
N PRO A 441 11.90 -7.37 8.92
CA PRO A 441 11.02 -6.59 9.78
C PRO A 441 10.98 -7.17 11.19
N TYR A 442 10.66 -6.35 12.18
CA TYR A 442 10.37 -6.85 13.52
C TYR A 442 9.05 -7.65 13.49
N PRO A 443 8.73 -8.47 14.52
CA PRO A 443 7.36 -8.96 14.66
C PRO A 443 6.41 -7.76 14.69
N LEU A 444 5.19 -7.93 14.15
CA LEU A 444 4.13 -6.94 14.42
C LEU A 444 4.04 -6.73 15.93
N PRO A 445 4.05 -5.47 16.41
CA PRO A 445 3.93 -5.20 17.83
C PRO A 445 2.65 -5.83 18.43
N ARG A 446 1.61 -6.01 17.62
CA ARG A 446 0.31 -6.54 18.02
C ARG A 446 -0.33 -7.51 17.03
#